data_AF-A0A965P5G2-F1
#
_entry.id   AF-A0A965P5G2-F1
#
_cell.length_a   1.000
_cell.length_b   1.000
_cell.length_c   1.000
_cell.angle_alpha   90.00
_cell.angle_beta   90.00
_cell.angle_gamma   90.00
#
_symmetry.space_group_name_H-M   'P 1'
#
loop_
_entity.id
_entity.type
_entity.pdbx_description
1 polymer ?
#
loop_
_entity_poly.entity_id
_entity_poly.type
_entity_poly.pdbx_seq_one_letter_code
_entity_poly.pdbx_strand_id
1 'polypeptide(L)'
;MDVSKLKEDIKKNRPKISQNSINTYTSILKNLFKKFHKDDDEFNINWFEKEDDIIKHLKDVKPNIRKTIYSSLISITDDKHNMKYKKAMMDDAEHYRSENLKQNKTEAQEKNWVSQDDVKKKVEEMIKSVRGLWNKESLTKQEYQKLQDLILVSLTSGIYIPPRRAVDWVDFVISDIDEKTDNYLKKDEFHFNKYKGSDKKGEQIVKVPKVLLMLIKKFIKVNPHKYLLVDSQNKKMNSIKLNQHLERIWGKKAGVNIFRHSFISEKYPIFNVEELKKDAEKMGSSANMMLETYIKKKT
;
A
#
# COMPACT_ATOMS: atom_id res chain seq x y z
N MET A 1 -32.74 -7.23 -4.10
CA MET A 1 -32.02 -6.75 -2.89
C MET A 1 -31.12 -5.55 -3.16
N ASP A 2 -31.30 -4.45 -2.41
CA ASP A 2 -30.52 -3.22 -2.54
C ASP A 2 -29.06 -3.39 -2.04
N VAL A 3 -28.13 -2.76 -2.76
CA VAL A 3 -26.70 -2.61 -2.45
C VAL A 3 -26.48 -2.18 -1.00
N SER A 4 -27.37 -1.34 -0.48
CA SER A 4 -27.35 -0.79 0.87
C SER A 4 -27.42 -1.91 1.92
N LYS A 5 -28.29 -2.91 1.71
CA LYS A 5 -28.47 -4.03 2.63
C LYS A 5 -27.22 -4.91 2.75
N LEU A 6 -26.52 -5.14 1.63
CA LEU A 6 -25.27 -5.92 1.66
C LEU A 6 -24.16 -5.23 2.46
N LYS A 7 -24.09 -3.89 2.41
CA LYS A 7 -23.11 -3.13 3.21
C LYS A 7 -23.44 -3.22 4.70
N GLU A 8 -24.71 -3.15 5.05
CA GLU A 8 -25.21 -3.29 6.43
C GLU A 8 -24.88 -4.68 6.99
N ASP A 9 -25.15 -5.74 6.22
CA ASP A 9 -24.85 -7.12 6.64
C ASP A 9 -23.36 -7.33 6.90
N ILE A 10 -22.49 -6.85 6.00
CA ILE A 10 -21.03 -6.89 6.20
C ILE A 10 -20.64 -6.13 7.47
N LYS A 11 -21.22 -4.94 7.71
CA LYS A 11 -20.89 -4.10 8.86
C LYS A 11 -21.39 -4.73 10.17
N LYS A 12 -22.57 -5.34 10.16
CA LYS A 12 -23.14 -6.08 11.30
C LYS A 12 -22.26 -7.26 11.68
N ASN A 13 -21.86 -8.07 10.71
CA ASN A 13 -21.04 -9.26 10.95
C ASN A 13 -19.58 -8.92 11.26
N ARG A 14 -19.08 -7.77 10.79
CA ARG A 14 -17.72 -7.29 11.07
C ARG A 14 -17.72 -5.82 11.53
N PRO A 15 -18.14 -5.50 12.77
CA PRO A 15 -18.31 -4.12 13.24
C PRO A 15 -17.08 -3.22 13.07
N LYS A 16 -15.88 -3.79 13.23
CA LYS A 16 -14.58 -3.09 13.14
C LYS A 16 -14.01 -3.00 11.72
N ILE A 17 -14.74 -3.45 10.69
CA ILE A 17 -14.27 -3.38 9.31
C ILE A 17 -14.22 -1.94 8.79
N SER A 18 -13.18 -1.61 8.01
CA SER A 18 -13.02 -0.29 7.40
C SER A 18 -13.95 -0.08 6.21
N GLN A 19 -14.35 1.16 5.96
CA GLN A 19 -15.26 1.50 4.87
C GLN A 19 -14.73 1.04 3.49
N ASN A 20 -13.43 1.14 3.25
CA ASN A 20 -12.80 0.66 2.02
C ASN A 20 -12.95 -0.85 1.84
N SER A 21 -12.84 -1.62 2.93
CA SER A 21 -13.01 -3.07 2.88
C SER A 21 -14.47 -3.44 2.64
N ILE A 22 -15.44 -2.72 3.23
CA ILE A 22 -16.87 -2.88 2.94
C ILE A 22 -17.12 -2.68 1.45
N ASN A 23 -16.68 -1.55 0.90
CA ASN A 23 -16.86 -1.23 -0.52
C ASN A 23 -16.24 -2.30 -1.44
N THR A 24 -15.06 -2.81 -1.08
CA THR A 24 -14.38 -3.87 -1.82
C THR A 24 -15.18 -5.17 -1.77
N TYR A 25 -15.60 -5.61 -0.58
CA TYR A 25 -16.34 -6.86 -0.40
C TYR A 25 -17.70 -6.82 -1.09
N THR A 26 -18.44 -5.70 -0.95
CA THR A 26 -19.70 -5.47 -1.68
C THR A 26 -19.50 -5.60 -3.20
N SER A 27 -18.43 -5.01 -3.75
CA SER A 27 -18.15 -5.07 -5.19
C SER A 27 -17.81 -6.49 -5.64
N ILE A 28 -17.00 -7.21 -4.84
CA ILE A 28 -16.63 -8.60 -5.12
C ILE A 28 -17.86 -9.51 -5.12
N LEU A 29 -18.70 -9.42 -4.08
CA LEU A 29 -19.88 -10.28 -3.94
C LEU A 29 -20.88 -10.05 -5.06
N LYS A 30 -21.12 -8.78 -5.44
CA LYS A 30 -21.97 -8.45 -6.60
C LYS A 30 -21.43 -9.03 -7.90
N ASN A 31 -20.15 -8.80 -8.17
CA ASN A 31 -19.54 -9.29 -9.41
C ASN A 31 -19.49 -10.81 -9.44
N LEU A 32 -19.34 -11.46 -8.28
CA LEU A 32 -19.43 -12.91 -8.17
C LEU A 32 -20.84 -13.38 -8.48
N PHE A 33 -21.88 -12.80 -7.85
CA PHE A 33 -23.27 -13.16 -8.10
C PHE A 33 -23.64 -13.05 -9.59
N LYS A 34 -23.30 -11.92 -10.22
CA LYS A 34 -23.56 -11.64 -11.65
C LYS A 34 -22.88 -12.60 -12.61
N LYS A 35 -21.81 -13.30 -12.20
CA LYS A 35 -21.16 -14.31 -13.07
C LYS A 35 -21.99 -15.59 -13.22
N PHE A 36 -22.94 -15.84 -12.32
CA PHE A 36 -23.73 -17.07 -12.26
C PHE A 36 -25.21 -16.84 -12.53
N HIS A 37 -25.59 -15.58 -12.75
CA HIS A 37 -26.97 -15.14 -12.87
C HIS A 37 -27.08 -14.20 -14.05
N LYS A 38 -28.27 -14.12 -14.63
CA LYS A 38 -28.58 -13.16 -15.69
C LYS A 38 -28.66 -11.75 -15.09
N ASP A 39 -28.50 -10.73 -15.92
CA ASP A 39 -28.50 -9.33 -15.45
C ASP A 39 -29.82 -8.92 -14.77
N ASP A 40 -30.92 -9.60 -15.10
CA ASP A 40 -32.27 -9.36 -14.57
C ASP A 40 -32.59 -10.18 -13.30
N ASP A 41 -31.71 -11.10 -12.91
CA ASP A 41 -31.94 -11.93 -11.72
C ASP A 41 -31.84 -11.07 -10.45
N GLU A 42 -32.82 -11.23 -9.56
CA GLU A 42 -32.79 -10.51 -8.28
C GLU A 42 -31.61 -10.99 -7.42
N PHE A 43 -30.80 -10.04 -6.94
CA PHE A 43 -29.69 -10.36 -6.03
C PHE A 43 -30.21 -11.08 -4.77
N ASN A 44 -29.72 -12.30 -4.57
CA ASN A 44 -30.08 -13.15 -3.44
C ASN A 44 -28.84 -13.55 -2.65
N ILE A 45 -28.76 -13.12 -1.38
CA ILE A 45 -27.63 -13.39 -0.50
C ILE A 45 -27.51 -14.87 -0.12
N ASN A 46 -28.63 -15.59 -0.04
CA ASN A 46 -28.63 -17.01 0.34
C ASN A 46 -27.99 -17.89 -0.75
N TRP A 47 -27.83 -17.38 -1.98
CA TRP A 47 -27.07 -18.08 -3.01
C TRP A 47 -25.63 -18.36 -2.59
N PHE A 48 -25.03 -17.49 -1.77
CA PHE A 48 -23.66 -17.70 -1.28
C PHE A 48 -23.53 -18.87 -0.31
N GLU A 49 -24.62 -19.50 0.12
CA GLU A 49 -24.61 -20.75 0.90
C GLU A 49 -24.27 -21.98 0.05
N LYS A 50 -24.28 -21.86 -1.28
CA LYS A 50 -23.88 -22.92 -2.23
C LYS A 50 -22.35 -23.04 -2.33
N GLU A 51 -21.72 -23.40 -1.21
CA GLU A 51 -20.27 -23.39 -1.05
C GLU A 51 -19.53 -24.22 -2.11
N ASP A 52 -20.01 -25.43 -2.41
CA ASP A 52 -19.33 -26.35 -3.34
C ASP A 52 -19.30 -25.82 -4.77
N ASP A 53 -20.42 -25.28 -5.25
CA ASP A 53 -20.53 -24.71 -6.60
C ASP A 53 -19.61 -23.50 -6.77
N ILE A 54 -19.59 -22.63 -5.76
CA ILE A 54 -18.79 -21.42 -5.75
C ILE A 54 -17.29 -21.77 -5.67
N ILE A 55 -16.89 -22.67 -4.77
CA ILE A 55 -15.49 -23.10 -4.65
C ILE A 55 -15.01 -23.75 -5.95
N LYS A 56 -15.82 -24.63 -6.55
CA LYS A 56 -15.49 -25.30 -7.82
C LYS A 56 -15.24 -24.31 -8.94
N HIS A 57 -16.06 -23.27 -9.06
CA HIS A 57 -15.89 -22.25 -10.11
C HIS A 57 -14.69 -21.33 -9.86
N LEU A 58 -14.32 -21.12 -8.59
CA LEU A 58 -13.18 -20.29 -8.25
C LEU A 58 -11.84 -20.99 -8.51
N LYS A 59 -11.79 -22.31 -8.75
CA LYS A 59 -10.53 -23.09 -8.88
C LYS A 59 -9.48 -22.48 -9.84
N ASP A 60 -9.92 -21.85 -10.94
CA ASP A 60 -9.05 -21.29 -11.98
C ASP A 60 -8.67 -19.81 -11.71
N VAL A 61 -9.28 -19.19 -10.70
CA VAL A 61 -8.93 -17.84 -10.24
C VAL A 61 -7.64 -17.92 -9.42
N LYS A 62 -6.73 -16.95 -9.56
CA LYS A 62 -5.45 -16.94 -8.81
C LYS A 62 -5.68 -17.00 -7.29
N PRO A 63 -4.86 -17.76 -6.52
CA PRO A 63 -5.06 -17.96 -5.07
C PRO A 63 -5.19 -16.67 -4.26
N ASN A 64 -4.41 -15.63 -4.59
CA ASN A 64 -4.46 -14.34 -3.89
C ASN A 64 -5.80 -13.59 -4.10
N ILE A 65 -6.41 -13.75 -5.28
CA ILE A 65 -7.73 -13.19 -5.59
C ILE A 65 -8.80 -14.03 -4.91
N ARG A 66 -8.73 -15.37 -5.02
CA ARG A 66 -9.67 -16.31 -4.35
C ARG A 66 -9.75 -16.07 -2.86
N LYS A 67 -8.61 -15.95 -2.17
CA LYS A 67 -8.55 -15.62 -0.74
C LYS A 67 -9.38 -14.38 -0.39
N THR A 68 -9.33 -13.34 -1.22
CA THR A 68 -10.10 -12.11 -1.00
C THR A 68 -11.59 -12.33 -1.24
N ILE A 69 -11.94 -13.13 -2.24
CA ILE A 69 -13.32 -13.54 -2.51
C ILE A 69 -13.89 -14.34 -1.33
N TYR A 70 -13.17 -15.35 -0.86
CA TYR A 70 -13.55 -16.13 0.32
C TYR A 70 -13.69 -15.26 1.56
N SER A 71 -12.78 -14.30 1.80
CA SER A 71 -12.93 -13.37 2.92
C SER A 71 -14.19 -12.49 2.81
N SER A 72 -14.65 -12.20 1.59
CA SER A 72 -15.90 -11.46 1.36
C SER A 72 -17.11 -12.35 1.62
N LEU A 73 -17.08 -13.61 1.16
CA LEU A 73 -18.12 -14.62 1.43
C LEU A 73 -18.26 -14.88 2.93
N ILE A 74 -17.16 -15.13 3.64
CA ILE A 74 -17.16 -15.32 5.10
C ILE A 74 -17.71 -14.10 5.86
N SER A 75 -17.71 -12.90 5.26
CA SER A 75 -18.24 -11.70 5.92
C SER A 75 -19.76 -11.59 5.89
N ILE A 76 -20.45 -12.39 5.07
CA ILE A 76 -21.91 -12.32 4.89
C ILE A 76 -22.62 -13.66 5.14
N THR A 77 -21.91 -14.79 5.11
CA THR A 77 -22.45 -16.11 5.44
C THR A 77 -22.28 -16.42 6.92
N ASP A 78 -23.24 -17.14 7.51
CA ASP A 78 -23.17 -17.59 8.90
C ASP A 78 -22.06 -18.64 9.13
N ASP A 79 -21.83 -19.03 10.39
CA ASP A 79 -20.79 -20.00 10.73
C ASP A 79 -21.02 -21.41 10.21
N LYS A 80 -22.27 -21.77 9.89
CA LYS A 80 -22.62 -23.07 9.31
C LYS A 80 -22.26 -23.13 7.83
N HIS A 81 -22.48 -22.03 7.11
CA HIS A 81 -22.30 -21.89 5.65
C HIS A 81 -21.01 -21.17 5.26
N ASN A 82 -20.04 -21.07 6.19
CA ASN A 82 -18.72 -20.49 5.92
C ASN A 82 -17.55 -21.44 6.18
N MET A 83 -17.80 -22.66 6.65
CA MET A 83 -16.73 -23.61 7.02
C MET A 83 -15.91 -24.02 5.79
N LYS A 84 -16.54 -24.30 4.65
CA LYS A 84 -15.79 -24.69 3.45
C LYS A 84 -15.04 -23.50 2.86
N TYR A 85 -15.61 -22.30 2.90
CA TYR A 85 -14.88 -21.09 2.51
C TYR A 85 -13.69 -20.80 3.43
N LYS A 86 -13.84 -20.96 4.74
CA LYS A 86 -12.73 -20.82 5.71
C LYS A 86 -11.61 -21.80 5.38
N LYS A 87 -11.94 -23.08 5.15
CA LYS A 87 -10.97 -24.11 4.77
C LYS A 87 -10.27 -23.77 3.45
N ALA A 88 -11.01 -23.50 2.39
CA ALA A 88 -10.43 -23.14 1.09
C ALA A 88 -9.54 -21.89 1.16
N MET A 89 -9.93 -20.90 1.97
CA MET A 89 -9.12 -19.70 2.21
C MET A 89 -7.82 -20.00 2.98
N MET A 90 -7.86 -20.94 3.92
CA MET A 90 -6.67 -21.39 4.66
C MET A 90 -5.72 -22.17 3.76
N ASP A 91 -6.24 -23.08 2.94
CA ASP A 91 -5.46 -23.85 1.96
C ASP A 91 -4.77 -22.90 0.96
N ASP A 92 -5.49 -21.90 0.45
CA ASP A 92 -4.93 -20.84 -0.41
C ASP A 92 -3.88 -19.99 0.30
N ALA A 93 -4.08 -19.71 1.59
CA ALA A 93 -3.12 -18.94 2.38
C ALA A 93 -1.84 -19.74 2.61
N GLU A 94 -1.93 -21.05 2.83
CA GLU A 94 -0.80 -21.95 2.99
C GLU A 94 -0.03 -22.13 1.68
N HIS A 95 -0.73 -22.36 0.56
CA HIS A 95 -0.11 -22.41 -0.76
C HIS A 95 0.58 -21.09 -1.13
N TYR A 96 -0.08 -19.95 -0.89
CA TYR A 96 0.54 -18.64 -1.12
C TYR A 96 1.79 -18.42 -0.25
N ARG A 97 1.74 -18.87 1.01
CA ARG A 97 2.87 -18.81 1.94
C ARG A 97 4.02 -19.69 1.45
N SER A 98 3.76 -20.92 1.01
CA SER A 98 4.80 -21.82 0.49
C SER A 98 5.43 -21.29 -0.80
N GLU A 99 4.65 -20.71 -1.71
CA GLU A 99 5.17 -20.07 -2.92
C GLU A 99 6.05 -18.85 -2.60
N ASN A 100 5.66 -17.97 -1.65
CA ASN A 100 6.50 -16.84 -1.27
C ASN A 100 7.81 -17.28 -0.61
N LEU A 101 7.82 -18.41 0.09
CA LEU A 101 9.04 -19.00 0.64
C LEU A 101 10.03 -19.43 -0.45
N LYS A 102 9.57 -19.70 -1.68
CA LYS A 102 10.45 -19.97 -2.84
C LYS A 102 11.23 -18.72 -3.29
N GLN A 103 10.80 -17.52 -2.89
CA GLN A 103 11.55 -16.26 -3.01
C GLN A 103 11.96 -15.85 -4.43
N ASN A 104 11.30 -16.40 -5.44
CA ASN A 104 11.49 -15.96 -6.80
C ASN A 104 10.74 -14.66 -7.02
N LYS A 105 11.39 -13.71 -7.69
CA LYS A 105 10.69 -12.54 -8.20
C LYS A 105 9.64 -13.04 -9.21
N THR A 106 8.44 -12.52 -9.13
CA THR A 106 7.46 -12.70 -10.21
C THR A 106 7.98 -12.01 -11.47
N GLU A 107 7.58 -12.48 -12.66
CA GLU A 107 7.95 -11.84 -13.94
C GLU A 107 7.67 -10.33 -13.94
N ALA A 108 6.56 -9.92 -13.32
CA ALA A 108 6.19 -8.51 -13.17
C ALA A 108 7.16 -7.74 -12.27
N GLN A 109 7.68 -8.36 -11.20
CA GLN A 109 8.71 -7.75 -10.34
C GLN A 109 10.05 -7.68 -11.06
N GLU A 110 10.45 -8.71 -11.81
CA GLU A 110 11.70 -8.71 -12.58
C GLU A 110 11.71 -7.59 -13.62
N LYS A 111 10.66 -7.53 -14.45
CA LYS A 111 10.51 -6.51 -15.50
C LYS A 111 10.54 -5.08 -14.96
N ASN A 112 10.01 -4.87 -13.75
CA ASN A 112 9.86 -3.53 -13.18
C ASN A 112 10.85 -3.25 -12.04
N TRP A 113 11.84 -4.12 -11.81
CA TRP A 113 12.76 -4.01 -10.69
C TRP A 113 13.54 -2.69 -10.72
N VAL A 114 13.74 -2.07 -9.56
CA VAL A 114 14.61 -0.91 -9.39
C VAL A 114 15.55 -1.20 -8.24
N SER A 115 16.85 -1.32 -8.55
CA SER A 115 17.87 -1.55 -7.53
C SER A 115 18.09 -0.30 -6.68
N GLN A 116 18.63 -0.44 -5.47
CA GLN A 116 18.98 0.73 -4.64
C GLN A 116 20.11 1.56 -5.28
N ASP A 117 20.97 0.96 -6.10
CA ASP A 117 21.95 1.69 -6.91
C ASP A 117 21.30 2.56 -7.99
N ASP A 118 20.28 2.04 -8.68
CA ASP A 118 19.50 2.83 -9.65
C ASP A 118 18.75 3.98 -8.95
N VAL A 119 18.22 3.72 -7.75
CA VAL A 119 17.63 4.76 -6.88
C VAL A 119 18.63 5.86 -6.61
N LYS A 120 19.83 5.51 -6.14
CA LYS A 120 20.87 6.47 -5.81
C LYS A 120 21.24 7.34 -7.02
N LYS A 121 21.53 6.72 -8.17
CA LYS A 121 21.86 7.42 -9.41
C LYS A 121 20.75 8.39 -9.82
N LYS A 122 19.49 7.93 -9.81
CA LYS A 122 18.34 8.74 -10.19
C LYS A 122 18.14 9.94 -9.25
N VAL A 123 18.29 9.74 -7.94
CA VAL A 123 18.16 10.81 -6.95
C VAL A 123 19.26 11.86 -7.14
N GLU A 124 20.50 11.43 -7.38
CA GLU A 124 21.62 12.34 -7.66
C GLU A 124 21.37 13.18 -8.93
N GLU A 125 20.88 12.57 -10.01
CA GLU A 125 20.47 13.26 -11.23
C GLU A 125 19.35 14.28 -10.97
N MET A 126 18.32 13.88 -10.23
CA MET A 126 17.19 14.73 -9.90
C MET A 126 17.62 15.93 -9.06
N ILE A 127 18.46 15.74 -8.03
CA ILE A 127 19.02 16.82 -7.20
C ILE A 127 19.77 17.84 -8.06
N LYS A 128 20.59 17.37 -9.00
CA LYS A 128 21.30 18.26 -9.95
C LYS A 128 20.31 19.06 -10.79
N SER A 129 19.27 18.41 -11.32
CA SER A 129 18.28 19.04 -12.20
C SER A 129 17.43 20.12 -11.52
N VAL A 130 17.23 20.04 -10.20
CA VAL A 130 16.38 20.99 -9.45
C VAL A 130 17.17 22.03 -8.66
N ARG A 131 18.52 22.01 -8.71
CA ARG A 131 19.37 22.84 -7.85
C ARG A 131 19.02 24.33 -7.92
N GLY A 132 18.75 24.85 -9.12
CA GLY A 132 18.39 26.25 -9.34
C GLY A 132 16.95 26.62 -8.98
N LEU A 133 16.08 25.63 -8.71
CA LEU A 133 14.66 25.88 -8.45
C LEU A 133 14.39 26.28 -7.00
N TRP A 134 15.23 25.84 -6.05
CA TRP A 134 15.01 26.06 -4.62
C TRP A 134 15.03 27.53 -4.18
N ASN A 135 15.65 28.40 -4.97
CA ASN A 135 15.84 29.82 -4.65
C ASN A 135 14.99 30.74 -5.55
N LYS A 136 14.13 30.17 -6.41
CA LYS A 136 13.24 30.99 -7.25
C LYS A 136 12.12 31.57 -6.41
N GLU A 137 11.79 32.84 -6.66
CA GLU A 137 10.67 33.53 -6.03
C GLU A 137 9.32 32.91 -6.41
N SER A 138 9.19 32.49 -7.66
CA SER A 138 8.01 31.78 -8.17
C SER A 138 8.41 30.59 -9.03
N LEU A 139 7.59 29.54 -8.97
CA LEU A 139 7.78 28.31 -9.72
C LEU A 139 6.67 28.16 -10.74
N THR A 140 7.04 27.80 -11.97
CA THR A 140 6.05 27.28 -12.91
C THR A 140 5.49 25.94 -12.41
N LYS A 141 4.32 25.54 -12.92
CA LYS A 141 3.71 24.24 -12.60
C LYS A 141 4.66 23.07 -12.87
N GLN A 142 5.46 23.14 -13.94
CA GLN A 142 6.42 22.10 -14.29
C GLN A 142 7.61 22.05 -13.32
N GLU A 143 8.10 23.20 -12.85
CA GLU A 143 9.20 23.28 -11.90
C GLU A 143 8.78 22.81 -10.50
N TYR A 144 7.60 23.24 -10.05
CA TYR A 144 6.97 22.70 -8.84
C TYR A 144 6.86 21.19 -8.93
N GLN A 145 6.42 20.67 -10.07
CA GLN A 145 6.31 19.22 -10.28
C GLN A 145 7.66 18.52 -10.17
N LYS A 146 8.73 19.06 -10.75
CA LYS A 146 10.08 18.49 -10.62
C LYS A 146 10.56 18.43 -9.17
N LEU A 147 10.26 19.45 -8.36
CA LEU A 147 10.55 19.44 -6.93
C LEU A 147 9.74 18.38 -6.19
N GLN A 148 8.43 18.30 -6.45
CA GLN A 148 7.58 17.27 -5.86
C GLN A 148 8.02 15.85 -6.26
N ASP A 149 8.49 15.65 -7.50
CA ASP A 149 9.04 14.37 -7.97
C ASP A 149 10.25 13.95 -7.13
N LEU A 150 11.17 14.88 -6.87
CA LEU A 150 12.35 14.61 -6.02
C LEU A 150 11.93 14.24 -4.60
N ILE A 151 10.98 14.98 -4.02
CA ILE A 151 10.46 14.68 -2.68
C ILE A 151 9.79 13.31 -2.65
N LEU A 152 8.94 13.01 -3.64
CA LEU A 152 8.26 11.73 -3.75
C LEU A 152 9.25 10.56 -3.80
N VAL A 153 10.29 10.63 -4.64
CA VAL A 153 11.32 9.58 -4.72
C VAL A 153 12.10 9.50 -3.41
N SER A 154 12.47 10.63 -2.80
CA SER A 154 13.22 10.69 -1.54
C SER A 154 12.48 10.04 -0.36
N LEU A 155 11.14 10.10 -0.36
CA LEU A 155 10.28 9.52 0.69
C LEU A 155 9.97 8.03 0.47
N THR A 156 9.93 7.58 -0.79
CA THR A 156 9.35 6.26 -1.13
C THR A 156 10.35 5.22 -1.59
N SER A 157 11.56 5.61 -1.99
CA SER A 157 12.51 4.72 -2.68
C SER A 157 13.41 3.89 -1.77
N GLY A 158 13.55 4.29 -0.50
CA GLY A 158 14.47 3.65 0.45
C GLY A 158 15.84 4.30 0.59
N ILE A 159 16.11 5.34 -0.19
CA ILE A 159 17.42 6.02 -0.20
C ILE A 159 17.81 6.69 1.12
N TYR A 160 16.84 7.26 1.85
CA TYR A 160 17.09 7.97 3.11
C TYR A 160 16.44 7.30 4.31
N ILE A 161 15.28 6.69 4.13
CA ILE A 161 14.52 6.01 5.20
C ILE A 161 13.92 4.72 4.64
N PRO A 162 13.68 3.70 5.49
CA PRO A 162 12.98 2.48 5.06
C PRO A 162 11.64 2.81 4.37
N PRO A 163 11.39 2.32 3.15
CA PRO A 163 10.23 2.74 2.37
C PRO A 163 8.89 2.36 3.01
N ARG A 164 8.04 3.37 3.22
CA ARG A 164 6.70 3.22 3.80
C ARG A 164 5.62 3.02 2.72
N ARG A 165 4.37 2.75 3.10
CA ARG A 165 3.28 2.59 2.11
C ARG A 165 2.89 3.95 1.51
N ALA A 166 2.28 3.93 0.33
CA ALA A 166 1.78 5.14 -0.31
C ALA A 166 0.79 5.92 0.57
N VAL A 167 -0.07 5.22 1.31
CA VAL A 167 -1.07 5.83 2.21
C VAL A 167 -0.42 6.72 3.28
N ASP A 168 0.70 6.28 3.83
CA ASP A 168 1.45 7.00 4.87
C ASP A 168 1.88 8.39 4.38
N TRP A 169 2.12 8.56 3.08
CA TRP A 169 2.59 9.81 2.46
C TRP A 169 1.48 10.68 1.87
N VAL A 170 0.43 10.09 1.27
CA VAL A 170 -0.68 10.87 0.73
C VAL A 170 -1.55 11.50 1.82
N ASP A 171 -1.50 10.95 3.03
CA ASP A 171 -2.16 11.49 4.22
C ASP A 171 -1.27 12.48 5.01
N PHE A 172 -0.10 12.85 4.47
CA PHE A 172 0.86 13.73 5.13
C PHE A 172 0.50 15.20 4.95
N VAL A 173 0.33 15.91 6.08
CA VAL A 173 -0.15 17.28 6.19
C VAL A 173 1.01 18.20 6.59
N ILE A 174 1.04 19.40 6.01
CA ILE A 174 2.09 20.40 6.23
C ILE A 174 1.56 21.77 6.68
N SER A 175 0.25 22.01 6.61
CA SER A 175 -0.43 23.18 7.20
C SER A 175 -1.72 22.75 7.91
N ASP A 176 -2.17 23.53 8.89
CA ASP A 176 -3.39 23.25 9.68
C ASP A 176 -3.39 21.82 10.25
N ILE A 177 -2.28 21.46 10.88
CA ILE A 177 -1.97 20.12 11.37
C ILE A 177 -2.77 19.81 12.63
N ASP A 178 -3.48 18.68 12.64
CA ASP A 178 -3.98 18.05 13.86
C ASP A 178 -3.01 16.93 14.31
N GLU A 179 -2.21 17.20 15.35
CA GLU A 179 -1.20 16.25 15.85
C GLU A 179 -1.79 14.91 16.34
N LYS A 180 -3.10 14.84 16.61
CA LYS A 180 -3.76 13.61 17.06
C LYS A 180 -4.18 12.70 15.92
N THR A 181 -4.41 13.25 14.74
CA THR A 181 -5.02 12.50 13.63
C THR A 181 -4.22 12.54 12.35
N ASP A 182 -3.40 13.54 12.10
CA ASP A 182 -2.65 13.70 10.85
C ASP A 182 -1.28 13.04 10.90
N ASN A 183 -0.75 12.74 9.71
CA ASN A 183 0.68 12.45 9.57
C ASN A 183 1.40 13.78 9.31
N TYR A 184 2.47 14.06 10.05
CA TYR A 184 3.11 15.39 9.99
C TYR A 184 4.60 15.34 10.35
N LEU A 185 5.30 16.46 10.10
CA LEU A 185 6.70 16.65 10.44
C LEU A 185 6.80 17.56 11.67
N LYS A 186 7.43 17.07 12.75
CA LYS A 186 7.76 17.87 13.94
C LYS A 186 9.25 17.88 14.14
N LYS A 187 9.87 19.06 14.18
CA LYS A 187 11.34 19.24 14.29
C LYS A 187 12.13 18.50 13.19
N ASP A 188 12.57 17.28 13.49
CA ASP A 188 13.33 16.37 12.63
C ASP A 188 12.76 14.93 12.68
N GLU A 189 11.49 14.79 13.02
CA GLU A 189 10.78 13.53 13.18
C GLU A 189 9.48 13.52 12.37
N PHE A 190 9.24 12.44 11.65
CA PHE A 190 7.93 12.15 11.07
C PHE A 190 7.05 11.47 12.11
N HIS A 191 5.85 11.99 12.26
CA HIS A 191 4.80 11.45 13.10
C HIS A 191 3.73 10.82 12.20
N PHE A 192 3.45 9.54 12.38
CA PHE A 192 2.46 8.79 11.62
C PHE A 192 1.32 8.31 12.53
N ASN A 193 0.17 8.98 12.46
CA ASN A 193 -1.07 8.59 13.11
C ASN A 193 -1.99 7.75 12.19
N LYS A 194 -1.90 7.98 10.88
CA LYS A 194 -2.64 7.28 9.83
C LYS A 194 -1.70 6.33 9.08
N TYR A 195 -1.74 5.05 9.45
CA TYR A 195 -1.05 3.98 8.73
C TYR A 195 -1.73 2.64 8.98
N LYS A 196 -1.33 1.59 8.24
CA LYS A 196 -1.93 0.26 8.39
C LYS A 196 -1.69 -0.29 9.81
N GLY A 197 -2.76 -0.38 10.59
CA GLY A 197 -2.74 -0.94 11.95
C GLY A 197 -2.52 0.11 13.06
N SER A 198 -2.58 1.40 12.73
CA SER A 198 -2.47 2.49 13.71
C SER A 198 -3.51 2.39 14.83
N ASP A 199 -4.73 1.95 14.54
CA ASP A 199 -5.80 1.72 15.55
C ASP A 199 -5.37 0.86 16.74
N LYS A 200 -4.40 -0.06 16.52
CA LYS A 200 -3.89 -0.96 17.56
C LYS A 200 -2.52 -0.57 18.08
N LYS A 201 -1.71 0.07 17.24
CA LYS A 201 -0.29 0.31 17.49
C LYS A 201 0.01 1.75 17.93
N GLY A 202 -0.96 2.66 17.83
CA GLY A 202 -0.77 4.08 18.16
C GLY A 202 0.09 4.82 17.14
N GLU A 203 0.59 5.99 17.53
CA GLU A 203 1.49 6.80 16.71
C GLU A 203 2.83 6.09 16.45
N GLN A 204 3.38 6.29 15.26
CA GLN A 204 4.76 5.91 14.96
C GLN A 204 5.62 7.12 14.67
N ILE A 205 6.78 7.19 15.33
CA ILE A 205 7.74 8.27 15.17
C ILE A 205 8.97 7.74 14.42
N VAL A 206 9.36 8.43 13.35
CA VAL A 206 10.55 8.09 12.54
C VAL A 206 11.49 9.28 12.46
N LYS A 207 12.72 9.09 12.94
CA LYS A 207 13.77 10.11 12.83
C LYS A 207 14.12 10.38 11.36
N VAL A 208 14.15 11.65 10.98
CA VAL A 208 14.44 12.09 9.62
C VAL A 208 15.93 12.42 9.49
N PRO A 209 16.68 11.77 8.58
CA PRO A 209 18.06 12.13 8.33
C PRO A 209 18.21 13.58 7.86
N LYS A 210 19.32 14.23 8.23
CA LYS A 210 19.57 15.66 7.94
C LYS A 210 19.36 16.04 6.47
N VAL A 211 19.82 15.20 5.55
CA VAL A 211 19.69 15.43 4.09
C VAL A 211 18.23 15.44 3.67
N LEU A 212 17.45 14.42 4.06
CA LEU A 212 16.03 14.34 3.77
C LEU A 212 15.26 15.51 4.40
N LEU A 213 15.58 15.83 5.65
CA LEU A 213 14.96 16.93 6.38
C LEU A 213 15.18 18.27 5.66
N MET A 214 16.39 18.50 5.14
CA MET A 214 16.71 19.70 4.37
C MET A 214 15.85 19.80 3.11
N LEU A 215 15.75 18.71 2.34
CA LEU A 215 14.95 18.67 1.10
C LEU A 215 13.48 18.96 1.39
N ILE A 216 12.91 18.31 2.41
CA ILE A 216 11.50 18.47 2.78
C ILE A 216 11.23 19.88 3.29
N LYS A 217 12.06 20.42 4.17
CA LYS A 217 11.87 21.79 4.69
C LYS A 217 11.96 22.84 3.58
N LYS A 218 12.88 22.67 2.61
CA LYS A 218 12.93 23.54 1.43
C LYS A 218 11.68 23.43 0.58
N PHE A 219 11.16 22.22 0.39
CA PHE A 219 9.95 22.01 -0.39
C PHE A 219 8.70 22.56 0.30
N ILE A 220 8.54 22.36 1.61
CA ILE A 220 7.43 22.92 2.39
C ILE A 220 7.35 24.44 2.25
N LYS A 221 8.49 25.14 2.22
CA LYS A 221 8.52 26.61 2.05
C LYS A 221 7.93 27.08 0.73
N VAL A 222 8.04 26.28 -0.34
CA VAL A 222 7.53 26.62 -1.67
C VAL A 222 6.24 25.89 -2.02
N ASN A 223 5.71 25.07 -1.11
CA ASN A 223 4.47 24.34 -1.30
C ASN A 223 3.31 25.15 -0.67
N PRO A 224 2.40 25.70 -1.49
CA PRO A 224 1.30 26.54 -0.99
C PRO A 224 0.08 25.71 -0.53
N HIS A 225 0.20 24.38 -0.44
CA HIS A 225 -0.93 23.48 -0.19
C HIS A 225 -0.90 22.86 1.20
N LYS A 226 -2.08 22.42 1.65
CA LYS A 226 -2.23 21.72 2.94
C LYS A 226 -1.45 20.40 3.02
N TYR A 227 -1.35 19.68 1.90
CA TYR A 227 -0.74 18.34 1.85
C TYR A 227 0.67 18.40 1.28
N LEU A 228 1.55 17.52 1.78
CA LEU A 228 2.91 17.41 1.29
C LEU A 228 2.94 17.00 -0.19
N LEU A 229 2.01 16.14 -0.62
CA LEU A 229 1.92 15.67 -2.01
C LEU A 229 0.53 15.97 -2.57
N VAL A 230 0.49 16.72 -3.67
CA VAL A 230 -0.76 17.08 -4.36
C VAL A 230 -0.79 16.54 -5.78
N ASP A 231 -1.99 16.33 -6.30
CA ASP A 231 -2.20 15.93 -7.69
C ASP A 231 -2.14 17.12 -8.66
N SER A 232 -2.38 16.85 -9.95
CA SER A 232 -2.37 17.86 -11.02
C SER A 232 -3.44 18.95 -10.88
N GLN A 233 -4.42 18.76 -9.99
CA GLN A 233 -5.49 19.69 -9.64
C GLN A 233 -5.22 20.37 -8.28
N ASN A 234 -4.01 20.24 -7.74
CA ASN A 234 -3.60 20.77 -6.43
C ASN A 234 -4.43 20.23 -5.26
N LYS A 235 -5.08 19.08 -5.44
CA LYS A 235 -5.84 18.39 -4.39
C LYS A 235 -4.95 17.32 -3.76
N LYS A 236 -5.38 16.83 -2.59
CA LYS A 236 -4.76 15.68 -1.93
C LYS A 236 -4.55 14.54 -2.93
N MET A 237 -3.30 14.12 -3.11
CA MET A 237 -2.99 12.98 -3.96
C MET A 237 -3.62 11.70 -3.37
N ASN A 238 -4.02 10.74 -4.20
CA ASN A 238 -4.40 9.41 -3.70
C ASN A 238 -3.31 8.37 -4.02
N SER A 239 -3.36 7.21 -3.39
CA SER A 239 -2.32 6.18 -3.56
C SER A 239 -2.16 5.69 -5.01
N ILE A 240 -3.22 5.75 -5.82
CA ILE A 240 -3.16 5.37 -7.25
C ILE A 240 -2.35 6.41 -8.02
N LYS A 241 -2.71 7.69 -7.87
CA LYS A 241 -1.99 8.80 -8.52
C LYS A 241 -0.52 8.84 -8.10
N LEU A 242 -0.23 8.60 -6.82
CA LEU A 242 1.15 8.51 -6.33
C LEU A 242 1.94 7.42 -7.08
N ASN A 243 1.38 6.23 -7.23
CA ASN A 243 2.07 5.16 -7.97
C ASN A 243 2.20 5.50 -9.46
N GLN A 244 1.17 6.02 -10.11
CA GLN A 244 1.26 6.49 -11.52
C GLN A 244 2.37 7.53 -11.70
N HIS A 245 2.57 8.37 -10.69
CA HIS A 245 3.64 9.36 -10.67
C HIS A 245 5.03 8.72 -10.63
N LEU A 246 5.22 7.74 -9.76
CA LEU A 246 6.44 6.95 -9.69
C LEU A 246 6.67 6.23 -11.03
N GLU A 247 5.64 5.59 -11.58
CA GLU A 247 5.74 4.89 -12.86
C GLU A 247 6.21 5.81 -13.99
N ARG A 248 5.71 7.06 -14.02
CA ARG A 248 6.17 8.08 -14.96
C ARG A 248 7.65 8.45 -14.74
N ILE A 249 8.08 8.64 -13.49
CA ILE A 249 9.48 8.98 -13.17
C ILE A 249 10.45 7.87 -13.60
N TRP A 250 10.02 6.62 -13.45
CA TRP A 250 10.83 5.43 -13.70
C TRP A 250 10.69 4.84 -15.09
N GLY A 251 9.68 5.26 -15.87
CA GLY A 251 9.38 4.72 -17.21
C GLY A 251 8.94 3.26 -17.21
N LYS A 252 8.52 2.71 -16.06
CA LYS A 252 8.11 1.31 -15.87
C LYS A 252 7.12 1.21 -14.71
N LYS A 253 6.47 0.05 -14.51
CA LYS A 253 5.48 -0.17 -13.44
C LYS A 253 6.10 -0.33 -12.05
N ALA A 254 6.99 0.59 -11.68
CA ALA A 254 7.73 0.62 -10.43
C ALA A 254 7.07 1.58 -9.43
N GLY A 255 6.11 1.05 -8.67
CA GLY A 255 5.48 1.76 -7.55
C GLY A 255 6.18 1.53 -6.21
N VAL A 256 5.59 2.05 -5.13
CA VAL A 256 6.10 1.95 -3.75
C VAL A 256 6.44 0.52 -3.34
N ASN A 257 5.66 -0.46 -3.78
CA ASN A 257 5.91 -1.86 -3.45
C ASN A 257 7.23 -2.38 -4.05
N ILE A 258 7.59 -1.98 -5.28
CA ILE A 258 8.88 -2.40 -5.88
C ILE A 258 10.04 -1.88 -5.04
N PHE A 259 10.01 -0.61 -4.60
CA PHE A 259 11.06 -0.07 -3.73
C PHE A 259 11.15 -0.79 -2.38
N ARG A 260 10.00 -1.16 -1.80
CA ARG A 260 9.97 -1.96 -0.58
C ARG A 260 10.57 -3.34 -0.77
N HIS A 261 10.26 -3.99 -1.89
CA HIS A 261 10.85 -5.28 -2.25
C HIS A 261 12.37 -5.14 -2.47
N SER A 262 12.83 -4.15 -3.22
CA SER A 262 14.26 -4.00 -3.52
C SER A 262 15.07 -3.63 -2.30
N PHE A 263 14.61 -2.67 -1.49
CA PHE A 263 15.27 -2.28 -0.26
C PHE A 263 15.47 -3.48 0.67
N ILE A 264 14.43 -4.26 0.96
CA ILE A 264 14.57 -5.41 1.89
C ILE A 264 15.44 -6.50 1.27
N SER A 265 15.24 -6.83 -0.01
CA SER A 265 15.98 -7.93 -0.66
C SER A 265 17.48 -7.65 -0.75
N GLU A 266 17.87 -6.39 -0.96
CA GLU A 266 19.27 -5.97 -1.11
C GLU A 266 19.93 -5.70 0.25
N LYS A 267 19.18 -5.16 1.23
CA LYS A 267 19.70 -4.91 2.59
C LYS A 267 19.86 -6.20 3.40
N TYR A 268 18.99 -7.18 3.19
CA TYR A 268 18.98 -8.44 3.94
C TYR A 268 19.20 -9.66 3.04
N PRO A 269 20.37 -9.78 2.38
CA PRO A 269 20.67 -10.98 1.59
C PRO A 269 20.80 -12.23 2.47
N ILE A 270 21.09 -12.04 3.77
CA ILE A 270 21.20 -13.07 4.81
C ILE A 270 20.27 -12.70 5.98
N PHE A 271 19.70 -13.72 6.62
CA PHE A 271 18.70 -13.59 7.68
C PHE A 271 19.22 -12.87 8.94
N ASN A 272 18.75 -11.63 9.18
CA ASN A 272 18.90 -10.91 10.45
C ASN A 272 17.52 -10.48 10.98
N VAL A 273 16.98 -11.23 11.95
CA VAL A 273 15.62 -11.04 12.47
C VAL A 273 15.46 -9.74 13.22
N GLU A 274 16.44 -9.36 14.03
CA GLU A 274 16.30 -8.21 14.92
C GLU A 274 16.31 -6.90 14.12
N GLU A 275 17.22 -6.79 13.17
CA GLU A 275 17.29 -5.61 12.31
C GLU A 275 16.09 -5.54 11.35
N LEU A 276 15.64 -6.67 10.80
CA LEU A 276 14.41 -6.71 10.01
C LEU A 276 13.20 -6.27 10.84
N LYS A 277 13.08 -6.68 12.11
CA LYS A 277 11.97 -6.24 12.97
C LYS A 277 11.96 -4.71 13.09
N LYS A 278 13.12 -4.09 13.31
CA LYS A 278 13.27 -2.63 13.39
C LYS A 278 12.89 -1.95 12.08
N ASP A 279 13.34 -2.46 10.93
CA ASP A 279 12.99 -1.89 9.63
C ASP A 279 11.51 -2.13 9.28
N ALA A 280 10.94 -3.28 9.66
CA ALA A 280 9.54 -3.57 9.43
C ALA A 280 8.63 -2.59 10.18
N GLU A 281 9.00 -2.25 11.41
CA GLU A 281 8.34 -1.23 12.21
C GLU A 281 8.46 0.17 11.57
N LYS A 282 9.67 0.57 11.15
CA LYS A 282 9.91 1.83 10.43
C LYS A 282 9.20 1.91 9.07
N MET A 283 8.91 0.77 8.45
CA MET A 283 8.12 0.64 7.23
C MET A 283 6.59 0.54 7.49
N GLY A 284 6.15 0.70 8.73
CA GLY A 284 4.73 0.61 9.12
C GLY A 284 4.11 -0.77 8.89
N SER A 285 4.87 -1.85 9.04
CA SER A 285 4.46 -3.20 8.64
C SER A 285 4.76 -4.24 9.73
N SER A 286 4.39 -5.50 9.52
CA SER A 286 4.71 -6.58 10.44
C SER A 286 5.98 -7.31 10.01
N ALA A 287 6.86 -7.60 10.97
CA ALA A 287 8.10 -8.34 10.73
C ALA A 287 7.83 -9.73 10.13
N ASN A 288 6.82 -10.46 10.63
CA ASN A 288 6.47 -11.78 10.09
C ASN A 288 6.05 -11.72 8.62
N MET A 289 5.26 -10.71 8.22
CA MET A 289 4.92 -10.52 6.81
C MET A 289 6.17 -10.25 5.98
N MET A 290 7.12 -9.47 6.52
CA MET A 290 8.38 -9.21 5.82
C MET A 290 9.27 -10.44 5.69
N LEU A 291 9.40 -11.22 6.76
CA LEU A 291 10.16 -12.47 6.77
C LEU A 291 9.63 -13.44 5.72
N GLU A 292 8.30 -13.61 5.67
CA GLU A 292 7.64 -14.51 4.71
C GLU A 292 7.76 -14.05 3.26
N THR A 293 7.89 -12.74 3.01
CA THR A 293 7.86 -12.18 1.65
C THR A 293 9.26 -11.92 1.08
N TYR A 294 10.27 -11.62 1.91
CA TYR A 294 11.49 -10.97 1.43
C TYR A 294 12.84 -11.59 1.85
N ILE A 295 12.92 -12.43 2.89
CA ILE A 295 14.22 -12.92 3.38
C ILE A 295 14.45 -14.39 3.06
N LYS A 296 15.59 -14.68 2.42
CA LYS A 296 16.08 -16.03 2.14
C LYS A 296 16.29 -16.86 3.40
N LYS A 297 15.61 -18.01 3.51
CA LYS A 297 15.98 -19.03 4.51
C LYS A 297 17.19 -19.77 3.95
N LYS A 298 18.22 -19.97 4.78
CA LYS A 298 19.31 -20.89 4.45
C LYS A 298 18.70 -22.29 4.35
N THR A 299 18.87 -22.94 3.20
CA THR A 299 18.91 -24.40 3.12
C THR A 299 20.19 -24.92 3.77
#